data_AF-A0A5C9CJ04-F1
#
_entry.id   AF-A0A5C9CJ04-F1
#
_cell.length_a   1.000
_cell.length_b   1.000
_cell.length_c   1.000
_cell.angle_alpha   90.00
_cell.angle_beta   90.00
_cell.angle_gamma   90.00
#
_symmetry.space_group_name_H-M   'P 1'
#
loop_
_entity.id
_entity.type
_entity.pdbx_description
1 polymer ?
#
loop_
_entity_poly.entity_id
_entity_poly.type
_entity_poly.pdbx_seq_one_letter_code
_entity_poly.pdbx_strand_id
1 'polypeptide(L)' 'MPHDPLPLNYERKFSEFLYLIRTTAEDIILIHHPEVLGDSYEELVESLNRLADAGKKLVIVPRQERGP' A
#
# COMPACT_ATOMS: atom_id res chain seq x y z
N MET A 1 9.52 4.43 -24.58
CA MET A 1 10.63 4.09 -23.66
C MET A 1 10.54 2.59 -23.40
N PRO A 2 11.65 1.84 -23.33
CA PRO A 2 11.57 0.44 -22.93
C PRO A 2 11.19 0.42 -21.45
N HIS A 3 10.12 -0.30 -21.12
CA HIS A 3 9.77 -0.58 -19.73
C HIS A 3 10.83 -1.57 -19.21
N ASP A 4 11.75 -1.10 -18.38
CA ASP A 4 12.55 -2.00 -17.56
C ASP A 4 11.57 -2.90 -16.78
N PRO A 5 11.76 -4.23 -16.76
CA PRO A 5 10.91 -5.10 -15.97
C PRO A 5 11.01 -4.66 -14.52
N LEU A 6 9.86 -4.33 -13.93
CA LEU A 6 9.78 -3.97 -12.53
C LEU A 6 10.47 -5.07 -11.71
N PRO A 7 11.37 -4.71 -10.78
CA PRO A 7 12.12 -5.72 -10.03
C PRO A 7 11.13 -6.64 -9.30
N LEU A 8 11.30 -7.96 -9.35
CA LEU A 8 10.33 -8.97 -8.87
C LEU A 8 9.74 -8.71 -7.45
N ASN A 9 10.48 -8.01 -6.60
CA ASN A 9 10.05 -7.61 -5.25
C ASN A 9 8.98 -6.48 -5.24
N TYR A 10 8.87 -5.73 -6.33
CA TYR A 10 7.96 -4.62 -6.56
C TYR A 10 6.52 -5.09 -6.70
N GLU A 11 6.26 -5.93 -7.71
CA GLU A 11 4.92 -6.44 -8.00
C GLU A 11 4.37 -7.20 -6.78
N ARG A 12 5.28 -7.82 -6.02
CA ARG A 12 4.93 -8.54 -4.80
C ARG A 12 4.38 -7.63 -3.71
N LYS A 13 5.04 -6.50 -3.40
CA LYS A 13 4.59 -5.58 -2.35
C LYS A 13 3.23 -4.96 -2.65
N PHE A 14 3.06 -4.44 -3.88
CA PHE A 14 1.81 -3.82 -4.30
C PHE A 14 0.67 -4.85 -4.31
N SER A 15 0.92 -6.05 -4.85
CA SER A 15 -0.06 -7.14 -4.84
C SER A 15 -0.41 -7.61 -3.43
N GLU A 16 0.56 -7.68 -2.52
CA GLU A 16 0.34 -8.02 -1.10
C GLU A 16 -0.51 -6.97 -0.39
N PHE A 17 -0.29 -5.68 -0.67
CA PHE A 17 -1.10 -4.60 -0.12
C PHE A 17 -2.55 -4.67 -0.62
N LEU A 18 -2.76 -4.84 -1.93
CA LEU A 18 -4.10 -5.00 -2.48
C LEU A 18 -4.80 -6.27 -1.97
N TYR A 19 -4.05 -7.35 -1.81
CA TYR A 19 -4.56 -8.58 -1.22
C TYR A 19 -5.00 -8.36 0.24
N LEU A 20 -4.20 -7.64 1.03
CA LEU A 20 -4.52 -7.29 2.42
C LEU A 20 -5.84 -6.52 2.50
N ILE A 21 -6.03 -5.48 1.68
CA ILE A 21 -7.28 -4.68 1.65
C ILE A 21 -8.51 -5.57 1.46
N ARG A 22 -8.40 -6.57 0.57
CA ARG A 22 -9.52 -7.45 0.20
C ARG A 22 -9.82 -8.54 1.21
N THR A 23 -8.84 -8.93 2.02
CA THR A 23 -8.92 -10.12 2.87
C THR A 23 -8.99 -9.81 4.35
N THR A 24 -8.54 -8.62 4.77
CA THR A 24 -8.59 -8.23 6.17
C THR A 24 -10.01 -7.92 6.62
N ALA A 25 -10.39 -8.45 7.79
CA ALA A 25 -11.61 -8.08 8.48
C ALA A 25 -11.51 -6.70 9.15
N GLU A 26 -10.29 -6.24 9.44
CA GLU A 26 -10.03 -5.00 10.17
C GLU A 26 -10.43 -3.77 9.34
N ASP A 27 -11.04 -2.79 9.99
CA ASP A 27 -11.45 -1.54 9.33
C ASP A 27 -10.31 -0.52 9.20
N ILE A 28 -9.24 -0.71 9.95
CA ILE A 28 -8.07 0.18 9.99
C ILE A 28 -6.85 -0.58 9.51
N ILE A 29 -6.18 -0.05 8.48
CA ILE A 29 -4.90 -0.54 7.98
C ILE A 29 -3.81 0.42 8.46
N LEU A 30 -2.85 -0.14 9.21
CA LEU A 30 -1.70 0.57 9.75
C LEU A 30 -0.49 0.32 8.85
N ILE A 31 0.16 1.39 8.41
CA ILE A 31 1.42 1.30 7.65
C ILE A 31 2.51 2.12 8.31
N HIS A 32 3.74 1.62 8.29
CA HIS A 32 4.89 2.42 8.71
C HIS A 32 5.26 3.43 7.63
N HIS A 33 5.18 3.09 6.35
CA HIS A 33 5.83 3.83 5.27
C HIS A 33 4.86 4.02 4.10
N PRO A 34 4.59 5.25 3.61
CA PRO A 34 3.70 5.50 2.47
C PRO A 34 4.13 4.74 1.19
N GLU A 35 5.41 4.43 1.07
CA GLU A 35 6.01 3.70 -0.06
C GLU A 35 5.41 2.29 -0.24
N VAL A 36 4.70 1.75 0.76
CA VAL A 36 3.96 0.48 0.61
C VAL A 36 2.71 0.62 -0.27
N LEU A 37 2.22 1.85 -0.49
CA LEU A 37 1.04 2.12 -1.32
C LEU A 37 1.37 2.08 -2.82
N GLY A 38 2.65 2.13 -3.18
CA GLY A 38 3.13 2.22 -4.55
C GLY A 38 4.36 3.13 -4.65
N ASP A 39 5.14 2.93 -5.70
CA ASP A 39 6.35 3.73 -5.96
C ASP A 39 6.07 4.87 -6.96
N SER A 40 4.93 4.78 -7.68
CA SER A 40 4.45 5.83 -8.57
C SER A 40 3.22 6.55 -7.99
N TYR A 41 2.95 7.75 -8.51
CA TYR A 41 1.74 8.49 -8.15
C TYR A 41 0.46 7.72 -8.53
N GLU A 42 0.45 7.09 -9.71
CA GLU A 42 -0.67 6.30 -10.21
C GLU A 42 -0.99 5.11 -9.30
N GLU A 43 0.04 4.39 -8.84
CA GLU A 43 -0.14 3.27 -7.91
C GLU A 43 -0.62 3.71 -6.55
N LEU A 44 -0.06 4.81 -6.04
CA LEU A 44 -0.50 5.40 -4.78
C LEU A 44 -1.99 5.76 -4.85
N VAL A 45 -2.43 6.39 -5.95
CA VAL A 45 -3.84 6.76 -6.14
C VAL A 45 -4.72 5.51 -6.26
N GLU A 46 -4.30 4.49 -7.02
CA GLU A 46 -5.04 3.21 -7.12
C GLU A 46 -5.20 2.55 -5.75
N SER A 47 -4.13 2.46 -4.96
CA SER A 47 -4.16 1.93 -3.59
C SER A 47 -5.15 2.68 -2.68
N LEU A 48 -5.16 4.02 -2.76
CA LEU A 48 -6.10 4.85 -1.98
C LEU A 48 -7.55 4.65 -2.43
N ASN A 49 -7.81 4.56 -3.73
CA ASN A 49 -9.15 4.27 -4.25
C ASN A 49 -9.63 2.89 -3.78
N ARG A 50 -8.76 1.87 -3.83
CA ARG A 50 -9.10 0.52 -3.36
C ARG A 50 -9.40 0.47 -1.87
N LEU A 51 -8.67 1.24 -1.05
CA LEU A 51 -8.97 1.41 0.36
C LEU A 51 -10.37 2.02 0.57
N ALA A 52 -10.68 3.08 -0.17
CA ALA A 52 -11.96 3.77 -0.10
C ALA A 52 -13.13 2.87 -0.56
N ASP A 53 -12.97 2.16 -1.67
CA ASP A 53 -13.96 1.21 -2.20
C ASP A 53 -14.26 0.07 -1.20
N ALA A 54 -13.23 -0.35 -0.45
CA ALA A 54 -13.36 -1.35 0.60
C ALA A 54 -13.90 -0.79 1.94
N GLY A 55 -14.17 0.52 2.02
CA GLY A 55 -14.65 1.18 3.23
C GLY A 55 -13.61 1.21 4.37
N LYS A 56 -12.32 1.06 4.06
CA LYS A 56 -11.24 0.95 5.03
C LYS A 56 -10.60 2.31 5.32
N LYS A 57 -9.99 2.44 6.50
CA LYS A 57 -9.24 3.63 6.92
C LYS A 57 -7.74 3.32 6.89
N LEU A 58 -6.96 4.25 6.35
CA LEU A 58 -5.50 4.19 6.38
C LEU A 58 -4.95 5.05 7.53
N VAL A 59 -4.06 4.47 8.32
CA VAL A 59 -3.29 5.20 9.34
C VAL A 59 -1.80 4.99 9.08
N ILE A 60 -1.07 6.10 8.95
CA ILE A 60 0.38 6.08 8.80
C ILE A 60 1.00 6.30 10.17
N VAL A 61 1.75 5.32 10.66
CA VAL A 61 2.38 5.36 11.98
C VAL A 61 3.36 6.55 12.04
N PRO A 62 3.23 7.44 13.05
CA PRO A 62 4.14 8.55 13.26
C PRO A 62 5.58 8.07 13.34
N ARG A 63 6.52 8.83 12.77
CA ARG A 63 7.95 8.44 12.74
C ARG A 63 8.52 8.14 14.12
N GLN A 64 8.01 8.79 15.16
CA GLN A 64 8.42 8.64 16.56
C GLN A 64 7.96 7.32 17.19
N GLU A 65 6.95 6.68 16.61
CA GLU A 65 6.35 5.42 17.08
C GLU A 65 6.80 4.22 16.23
N ARG A 66 7.61 4.47 15.19
CA ARG A 66 8.27 3.39 14.45
C ARG A 66 9.39 2.89 15.34
N GLY A 67 9.33 1.61 15.74
CA GLY A 67 10.44 0.97 16.45
C GLY A 67 11.76 1.05 15.66
N PRO A 68 12.90 0.79 16.32
CA PRO A 68 14.21 0.78 15.68
C PRO A 68 14.28 -0.22 14.51
#